data_AF-A0A1A8BER2-F1
#
_entry.id   AF-A0A1A8BER2-F1
#
_cell.length_a   1.000
_cell.length_b   1.000
_cell.length_c   1.000
_cell.angle_alpha   90.00
_cell.angle_beta   90.00
_cell.angle_gamma   90.00
#
_symmetry.space_group_name_H-M   'P 1'
#
loop_
_entity.id
_entity.type
_entity.pdbx_description
1 polymer ?
#
loop_
_entity_poly.entity_id
_entity_poly.type
_entity_poly.pdbx_seq_one_letter_code
_entity_poly.pdbx_strand_id
1 'polypeptide(L)'
;MKHYEVEILDAKTKDKLCFLDKVEPNATIGEIKSMFHKSHPQWYPARQSIRLDPKGKSLKDEDVLQHLPVGTTATFYFRDLGAQISWVTVFLTEYTGPLVIYLMFYFRVPFIYASKYDFTTSKHWVVHLACMCHSFHYVKRLLETLFVHRFSHGTMPLRNIFKNCTYYWGFAAWMAYYINHPLYTPPIYGEQQIRLALIIFLVKIFLVVLWTLKNS
;
A
#
# COMPACT_ATOMS: atom_id res chain seq x y z
N MET A 1 -4.98 29.82 30.00
CA MET A 1 -3.97 29.13 29.16
C MET A 1 -3.65 30.01 27.96
N LYS A 2 -2.39 30.09 27.54
CA LYS A 2 -2.00 30.83 26.34
C LYS A 2 -2.32 29.97 25.12
N HIS A 3 -3.16 30.48 24.22
CA HIS A 3 -3.50 29.81 22.97
C HIS A 3 -2.63 30.35 21.84
N TYR A 4 -2.49 29.57 20.78
CA TYR A 4 -1.88 29.99 19.52
C TYR A 4 -2.95 30.39 18.53
N GLU A 5 -2.63 31.38 17.71
CA GLU A 5 -3.37 31.74 16.52
C GLU A 5 -2.73 31.04 15.32
N VAL A 6 -3.50 30.28 14.56
CA VAL A 6 -3.01 29.54 13.39
C VAL A 6 -3.69 30.04 12.13
N GLU A 7 -2.90 30.58 11.22
CA GLU A 7 -3.34 30.99 9.89
C GLU A 7 -2.97 29.93 8.86
N ILE A 8 -3.94 29.47 8.07
CA ILE A 8 -3.70 28.52 6.98
C ILE A 8 -3.91 29.25 5.66
N LEU A 9 -2.84 29.38 4.89
CA LEU A 9 -2.80 30.04 3.58
C LEU A 9 -2.65 29.01 2.46
N ASP A 10 -3.14 29.30 1.26
CA ASP A 10 -2.82 28.50 0.08
C ASP A 10 -1.32 28.65 -0.26
N ALA A 11 -0.63 27.52 -0.49
CA ALA A 11 0.80 27.52 -0.79
C ALA A 11 1.14 28.24 -2.10
N LYS A 12 0.21 28.29 -3.07
CA LYS A 12 0.41 28.92 -4.38
C LYS A 12 -0.12 30.35 -4.42
N THR A 13 -1.38 30.57 -4.06
CA THR A 13 -2.03 31.89 -4.21
C THR A 13 -1.78 32.81 -3.02
N LYS A 14 -1.37 32.26 -1.86
CA LYS A 14 -1.25 32.98 -0.58
C LYS A 14 -2.57 33.45 0.01
N ASP A 15 -3.69 33.05 -0.58
CA ASP A 15 -5.01 33.39 -0.04
C ASP A 15 -5.21 32.74 1.33
N LYS A 16 -5.83 33.48 2.24
CA LYS A 16 -6.17 32.98 3.57
C LYS A 16 -7.35 32.03 3.46
N LEU A 17 -7.10 30.75 3.73
CA LEU A 17 -8.10 29.68 3.64
C LEU A 17 -8.81 29.48 4.99
N CYS A 18 -8.07 29.54 6.10
CA CYS A 18 -8.65 29.33 7.42
C CYS A 18 -7.85 30.08 8.49
N PHE A 19 -8.55 30.44 9.57
CA PHE A 19 -7.98 31.03 10.78
C PHE A 19 -8.51 30.27 11.98
N LEU A 20 -7.61 29.81 12.84
CA LEU A 20 -7.94 29.13 14.09
C LEU A 20 -7.40 29.99 15.24
N ASP A 21 -8.30 30.56 16.04
CA ASP A 21 -8.00 31.56 17.07
C ASP A 21 -7.55 30.95 18.41
N LYS A 22 -7.91 29.68 18.66
CA LYS A 22 -7.73 29.02 19.96
C LYS A 22 -7.13 27.62 19.79
N VAL A 23 -5.90 27.55 19.28
CA VAL A 23 -5.18 26.28 19.17
C VAL A 23 -4.31 26.08 20.40
N GLU A 24 -4.41 24.90 21.03
CA GLU A 24 -3.57 24.55 22.18
C GLU A 24 -2.09 24.42 21.77
N PRO A 25 -1.12 24.85 22.59
CA PRO A 25 0.31 24.77 22.27
C PRO A 25 0.81 23.34 22.00
N ASN A 26 0.24 22.37 22.70
CA ASN A 26 0.57 20.94 22.55
C ASN A 26 -0.22 20.25 21.43
N ALA A 27 -1.04 21.01 20.66
CA ALA A 27 -1.78 20.43 19.56
C ALA A 27 -0.82 19.93 18.48
N THR A 28 -1.14 18.76 17.93
CA THR A 28 -0.38 18.15 16.84
C THR A 28 -0.81 18.70 15.49
N ILE A 29 0.05 18.60 14.48
CA ILE A 29 -0.34 18.95 13.10
C ILE A 29 -1.52 18.10 12.63
N GLY A 30 -1.63 16.83 13.04
CA GLY A 30 -2.79 15.98 12.75
C GLY A 30 -4.11 16.53 13.30
N GLU A 31 -4.09 17.11 14.50
CA GLU A 31 -5.25 17.78 15.10
C GLU A 31 -5.57 19.08 14.37
N ILE A 32 -4.57 19.88 13.99
CA ILE A 32 -4.76 21.10 13.19
C ILE A 32 -5.39 20.76 11.84
N LYS A 33 -4.93 19.70 11.17
CA LYS A 33 -5.54 19.21 9.92
C LYS A 33 -7.01 18.81 10.13
N SER A 34 -7.30 18.18 11.25
CA SER A 34 -8.66 17.78 11.62
C SER A 34 -9.55 19.00 11.89
N MET A 35 -9.04 20.04 12.54
CA MET A 35 -9.73 21.32 12.72
C MET A 35 -9.99 22.01 11.38
N PHE A 36 -9.00 22.06 10.49
CA PHE A 36 -9.17 22.64 9.15
C PHE A 36 -10.21 21.88 8.32
N HIS A 37 -10.24 20.55 8.43
CA HIS A 37 -11.23 19.71 7.76
C HIS A 37 -12.67 19.98 8.20
N LYS A 38 -12.91 20.33 9.48
CA LYS A 38 -14.25 20.70 9.95
C LYS A 38 -14.81 21.90 9.19
N SER A 39 -13.96 22.87 8.88
CA SER A 39 -14.34 24.07 8.11
C SER A 39 -14.35 23.84 6.59
N HIS A 40 -13.52 22.91 6.10
CA HIS A 40 -13.40 22.57 4.68
C HIS A 40 -13.51 21.04 4.46
N PRO A 41 -14.74 20.49 4.45
CA PRO A 41 -14.97 19.04 4.38
C PRO A 41 -14.38 18.35 3.13
N GLN A 42 -14.20 19.07 2.02
CA GLN A 42 -13.60 18.55 0.79
C GLN A 42 -12.12 18.17 0.94
N TRP A 43 -11.43 18.77 1.92
CA TRP A 43 -10.02 18.55 2.19
C TRP A 43 -9.83 17.71 3.45
N TYR A 44 -10.11 16.41 3.37
CA TYR A 44 -9.85 15.50 4.48
C TYR A 44 -8.35 15.43 4.82
N PRO A 45 -7.97 15.13 6.08
CA PRO A 45 -6.61 15.32 6.60
C PRO A 45 -5.48 14.74 5.72
N ALA A 46 -5.66 13.54 5.16
CA ALA A 46 -4.63 12.93 4.32
C ALA A 46 -4.34 13.69 3.01
N ARG A 47 -5.29 14.48 2.49
CA ARG A 47 -5.04 15.37 1.33
C ARG A 47 -4.20 16.59 1.68
N GLN A 48 -4.15 16.95 2.96
CA GLN A 48 -3.58 18.20 3.42
C GLN A 48 -2.07 18.06 3.62
N SER A 49 -1.27 18.70 2.75
CA SER A 49 0.15 18.94 3.01
C SER A 49 0.30 20.32 3.65
N ILE A 50 0.59 20.34 4.95
CA ILE A 50 0.85 21.56 5.73
C ILE A 50 2.37 21.80 5.78
N ARG A 51 2.80 23.04 5.55
CA ARG A 51 4.21 23.44 5.47
C ARG A 51 4.46 24.75 6.20
N LEU A 52 5.65 24.94 6.74
CA LEU A 52 6.09 26.23 7.31
C LEU A 52 6.48 27.24 6.23
N ASP A 53 7.01 26.75 5.10
CA ASP A 53 7.37 27.55 3.94
C ASP A 53 6.66 26.99 2.70
N PRO A 54 6.24 27.83 1.73
CA PRO A 54 5.53 27.37 0.54
C PRO A 54 6.29 26.32 -0.29
N LYS A 55 7.62 26.41 -0.31
CA LYS A 55 8.54 25.50 -0.99
C LYS A 55 9.22 24.53 -0.01
N GLY A 56 8.94 24.66 1.29
CA GLY A 56 9.45 23.80 2.34
C GLY A 56 8.90 22.37 2.31
N LYS A 57 9.41 21.56 3.23
CA LYS A 57 8.94 20.18 3.45
C LYS A 57 7.57 20.18 4.14
N SER A 58 6.80 19.12 3.91
CA SER A 58 5.55 18.89 4.65
C SER A 58 5.88 18.54 6.09
N LEU A 59 5.15 19.13 7.03
CA LEU A 59 5.16 18.74 8.42
C LEU A 59 4.49 17.36 8.58
N LYS A 60 4.94 16.62 9.59
CA LYS A 60 4.38 15.33 9.96
C LYS A 60 3.20 15.53 10.90
N ASP A 61 2.29 14.58 10.93
CA ASP A 61 1.10 14.65 11.80
C ASP A 61 1.46 14.61 13.28
N GLU A 62 2.59 13.98 13.63
CA GLU A 62 3.15 13.87 14.99
C GLU A 62 3.88 15.13 15.47
N ASP A 63 4.18 16.07 14.58
CA ASP A 63 4.84 17.32 14.96
C ASP A 63 3.90 18.16 15.84
N VAL A 64 4.43 18.73 16.92
CA VAL A 64 3.66 19.50 17.91
C VAL A 64 3.88 21.00 17.68
N LEU A 65 2.81 21.78 17.72
CA LEU A 65 2.81 23.21 17.38
C LEU A 65 3.88 24.01 18.14
N GLN A 66 3.96 23.87 19.47
CA GLN A 66 4.94 24.60 20.30
C GLN A 66 6.41 24.22 20.05
N HIS A 67 6.67 23.08 19.39
CA HIS A 67 8.04 22.64 19.06
C HIS A 67 8.49 23.13 17.68
N LEU A 68 7.58 23.69 16.89
CA LEU A 68 7.91 24.29 15.60
C LEU A 68 8.54 25.68 15.80
N PRO A 69 9.37 26.14 14.86
CA PRO A 69 9.97 27.47 14.89
C PRO A 69 8.94 28.56 14.52
N VAL A 70 7.87 28.67 15.30
CA VAL A 70 6.76 29.61 15.11
C VAL A 70 6.52 30.40 16.41
N GLY A 71 6.04 31.64 16.28
CA GLY A 71 5.61 32.45 17.41
C GLY A 71 4.22 32.05 17.92
N THR A 72 3.62 32.90 18.75
CA THR A 72 2.20 32.73 19.18
C THR A 72 1.21 32.80 18.01
N THR A 73 1.60 33.44 16.91
CA THR A 73 0.91 33.39 15.62
C THR A 73 1.71 32.51 14.68
N ALA A 74 1.13 31.38 14.27
CA ALA A 74 1.73 30.43 13.34
C ALA A 74 1.07 30.55 11.97
N THR A 75 1.87 30.78 10.93
CA THR A 75 1.40 30.77 9.54
C THR A 75 1.81 29.47 8.88
N PHE A 76 0.83 28.75 8.35
CA PHE A 76 1.02 27.51 7.61
C PHE A 76 0.58 27.66 6.16
N TYR A 77 1.28 26.94 5.27
CA TYR A 77 0.95 26.86 3.87
C TYR A 77 0.37 25.48 3.55
N PHE A 78 -0.87 25.48 3.07
CA PHE A 78 -1.60 24.32 2.63
C PHE A 78 -1.37 24.03 1.14
N ARG A 79 -1.16 22.76 0.82
CA ARG A 79 -1.20 22.25 -0.55
C ARG A 79 -2.08 21.00 -0.60
N ASP A 80 -3.06 21.01 -1.48
CA ASP A 80 -3.88 19.83 -1.78
C ASP A 80 -3.06 18.79 -2.57
N LEU A 81 -2.97 17.58 -2.03
CA LEU A 81 -2.32 16.43 -2.67
C LEU A 81 -3.26 15.68 -3.63
N GLY A 82 -4.55 16.02 -3.65
CA GLY A 82 -5.59 15.27 -4.35
C GLY A 82 -5.95 13.97 -3.63
N ALA A 83 -6.81 13.15 -4.24
CA ALA A 83 -7.29 11.89 -3.63
C ALA A 83 -6.13 10.98 -3.18
N GLN A 84 -6.08 10.69 -1.88
CA GLN A 84 -5.10 9.84 -1.22
C GLN A 84 -5.75 8.54 -0.74
N ILE A 85 -4.97 7.46 -0.73
CA ILE A 85 -5.34 6.15 -0.18
C ILE A 85 -4.27 5.64 0.79
N SER A 86 -4.66 4.93 1.84
CA SER A 86 -3.71 4.38 2.81
C SER A 86 -2.78 3.34 2.21
N TRP A 87 -1.51 3.34 2.60
CA TRP A 87 -0.54 2.31 2.20
C TRP A 87 -0.99 0.90 2.57
N VAL A 88 -1.65 0.73 3.72
CA VAL A 88 -2.20 -0.58 4.13
C VAL A 88 -3.15 -1.09 3.06
N THR A 89 -4.14 -0.28 2.65
CA THR A 89 -5.10 -0.64 1.61
C THR A 89 -4.42 -0.92 0.27
N VAL A 90 -3.37 -0.16 -0.07
CA VAL A 90 -2.61 -0.36 -1.31
C VAL A 90 -1.94 -1.72 -1.31
N PHE A 91 -1.16 -2.04 -0.28
CA PHE A 91 -0.45 -3.32 -0.21
C PHE A 91 -1.41 -4.51 -0.11
N LEU A 92 -2.50 -4.36 0.64
CA LEU A 92 -3.55 -5.39 0.68
C LEU A 92 -4.13 -5.65 -0.71
N THR A 93 -4.47 -4.59 -1.45
CA THR A 93 -5.03 -4.73 -2.82
C THR A 93 -4.00 -5.29 -3.79
N GLU A 94 -2.76 -4.79 -3.71
CA GLU A 94 -1.63 -5.22 -4.53
C GLU A 94 -1.34 -6.72 -4.37
N TYR A 95 -1.46 -7.27 -3.16
CA TYR A 95 -1.16 -8.67 -2.85
C TYR A 95 -2.37 -9.61 -2.92
N THR A 96 -3.58 -9.09 -2.67
CA THR A 96 -4.81 -9.89 -2.80
C THR A 96 -5.08 -10.25 -4.26
N GLY A 97 -4.84 -9.32 -5.19
CA GLY A 97 -5.08 -9.57 -6.61
C GLY A 97 -4.31 -10.77 -7.18
N PRO A 98 -2.97 -10.83 -7.07
CA PRO A 98 -2.19 -11.98 -7.51
C PRO A 98 -2.68 -13.28 -6.90
N LEU A 99 -3.03 -13.30 -5.60
CA LEU A 99 -3.56 -14.48 -4.93
C LEU A 99 -4.87 -14.95 -5.58
N VAL A 100 -5.85 -14.06 -5.70
CA VAL A 100 -7.17 -14.37 -6.27
C VAL A 100 -7.04 -14.78 -7.74
N ILE A 101 -6.30 -14.00 -8.53
CA ILE A 101 -6.08 -14.26 -9.96
C ILE A 101 -5.44 -15.64 -10.14
N TYR A 102 -4.36 -15.95 -9.41
CA TYR A 102 -3.70 -17.25 -9.53
C TYR A 102 -4.67 -18.39 -9.19
N LEU A 103 -5.48 -18.25 -8.14
CA LEU A 103 -6.48 -19.25 -7.76
C LEU A 103 -7.55 -19.42 -8.85
N MET A 104 -7.98 -18.35 -9.53
CA MET A 104 -8.90 -18.46 -10.66
C MET A 104 -8.32 -19.32 -11.81
N PHE A 105 -7.04 -19.14 -12.16
CA PHE A 105 -6.36 -19.98 -13.15
C PHE A 105 -6.18 -21.43 -12.67
N TYR A 106 -5.80 -21.61 -11.41
CA TYR A 106 -5.62 -22.93 -10.79
C TYR A 106 -6.92 -23.74 -10.79
N PHE A 107 -8.03 -23.13 -10.38
CA PHE A 107 -9.36 -23.75 -10.42
C PHE A 107 -9.97 -23.77 -11.83
N ARG A 108 -9.30 -23.20 -12.84
CA ARG A 108 -9.79 -23.13 -14.23
C ARG A 108 -11.23 -22.66 -14.31
N VAL A 109 -11.50 -21.50 -13.68
CA VAL A 109 -12.80 -20.84 -13.74
C VAL A 109 -13.20 -20.66 -15.21
N PRO A 110 -14.49 -20.78 -15.58
CA PRO A 110 -14.96 -20.57 -16.93
C PRO A 110 -14.42 -19.28 -17.57
N PHE A 111 -14.32 -19.27 -18.89
CA PHE A 111 -13.79 -18.17 -19.73
C PHE A 111 -12.27 -18.01 -19.74
N ILE A 112 -11.52 -18.76 -18.93
CA ILE A 112 -10.04 -18.73 -18.94
C ILE A 112 -9.46 -19.68 -20.00
N TYR A 113 -9.94 -20.93 -20.01
CA TYR A 113 -9.54 -21.96 -20.97
C TYR A 113 -10.76 -22.45 -21.77
N ALA A 114 -10.57 -23.38 -22.71
CA ALA A 114 -11.70 -23.98 -23.42
C ALA A 114 -12.64 -24.69 -22.44
N SER A 115 -13.96 -24.56 -22.64
CA SER A 115 -15.00 -24.98 -21.67
C SER A 115 -14.92 -26.45 -21.22
N LYS A 116 -14.33 -27.33 -22.03
CA LYS A 116 -14.06 -28.73 -21.65
C LYS A 116 -13.10 -28.89 -20.45
N TYR A 117 -12.40 -27.81 -20.08
CA TYR A 117 -11.45 -27.78 -18.97
C TYR A 117 -11.97 -27.00 -17.76
N ASP A 118 -13.21 -26.50 -17.80
CA ASP A 118 -13.79 -25.74 -16.71
C ASP A 118 -13.80 -26.58 -15.43
N PHE A 119 -13.22 -26.03 -14.35
CA PHE A 119 -13.09 -26.68 -13.04
C PHE A 119 -12.36 -28.03 -13.05
N THR A 120 -11.60 -28.35 -14.11
CA THR A 120 -10.78 -29.56 -14.15
C THR A 120 -9.49 -29.38 -13.38
N THR A 121 -9.07 -30.43 -12.67
CA THR A 121 -7.83 -30.45 -11.90
C THR A 121 -6.65 -30.90 -12.78
N SER A 122 -5.46 -30.33 -12.57
CA SER A 122 -4.23 -30.83 -13.19
C SER A 122 -3.86 -32.22 -12.65
N LYS A 123 -3.28 -33.08 -13.50
CA LYS A 123 -2.73 -34.38 -13.05
C LYS A 123 -1.31 -34.26 -12.49
N HIS A 124 -0.66 -33.12 -12.72
CA HIS A 124 0.73 -32.91 -12.35
C HIS A 124 0.83 -32.32 -10.95
N TRP A 125 1.42 -33.10 -10.02
CA TRP A 125 1.59 -32.71 -8.62
C TRP A 125 2.33 -31.36 -8.45
N VAL A 126 3.25 -31.04 -9.36
CA VAL A 126 4.01 -29.78 -9.36
C VAL A 126 3.13 -28.54 -9.53
N VAL A 127 1.98 -28.65 -10.20
CA VAL A 127 1.03 -27.54 -10.36
C VAL A 127 0.36 -27.23 -9.01
N HIS A 128 0.03 -28.26 -8.23
CA HIS A 128 -0.47 -28.09 -6.86
C HIS A 128 0.59 -27.51 -5.94
N LEU A 129 1.84 -27.97 -6.06
CA LEU A 129 2.96 -27.40 -5.32
C LEU A 129 3.14 -25.91 -5.64
N ALA A 130 3.12 -25.53 -6.92
CA ALA A 130 3.23 -24.15 -7.35
C ALA A 130 2.09 -23.29 -6.79
N CYS A 131 0.85 -23.80 -6.79
CA CYS A 131 -0.29 -23.12 -6.18
C CYS A 131 -0.12 -22.95 -4.67
N MET A 132 0.32 -23.98 -3.94
CA MET A 132 0.60 -23.89 -2.50
C MET A 132 1.68 -22.86 -2.20
N CYS A 133 2.80 -22.89 -2.93
CA CYS A 133 3.89 -21.92 -2.78
C CYS A 133 3.42 -20.49 -3.07
N HIS A 134 2.72 -20.27 -4.19
CA HIS A 134 2.21 -18.95 -4.57
C HIS A 134 1.22 -18.41 -3.53
N SER A 135 0.27 -19.25 -3.11
CA SER A 135 -0.72 -18.88 -2.11
C SER A 135 -0.08 -18.56 -0.77
N PHE A 136 0.82 -19.41 -0.29
CA PHE A 136 1.57 -19.19 0.94
C PHE A 136 2.37 -17.88 0.89
N HIS A 137 3.04 -17.60 -0.22
CA HIS A 137 3.80 -16.36 -0.40
C HIS A 137 2.91 -15.12 -0.24
N TYR A 138 1.78 -15.06 -0.94
CA TYR A 138 0.90 -13.88 -0.90
C TYR A 138 0.08 -13.78 0.39
N VAL A 139 -0.35 -14.90 0.99
CA VAL A 139 -0.97 -14.90 2.32
C VAL A 139 -0.01 -14.36 3.36
N LYS A 140 1.26 -14.82 3.35
CA LYS A 140 2.30 -14.26 4.21
C LYS A 140 2.43 -12.75 4.01
N ARG A 141 2.51 -12.27 2.76
CA ARG A 141 2.63 -10.82 2.46
C ARG A 141 1.43 -10.01 2.99
N LEU A 142 0.23 -10.56 2.89
CA LEU A 142 -0.97 -9.95 3.46
C LEU A 142 -0.89 -9.87 4.99
N LEU A 143 -0.50 -10.95 5.65
CA LEU A 143 -0.32 -10.98 7.10
C LEU A 143 0.79 -10.02 7.56
N GLU A 144 1.91 -9.96 6.84
CA GLU A 144 2.98 -8.99 7.11
C GLU A 144 2.46 -7.55 6.99
N THR A 145 1.68 -7.26 5.95
CA THR A 145 1.08 -5.93 5.75
C THR A 145 0.17 -5.52 6.91
N LEU A 146 -0.59 -6.47 7.46
CA LEU A 146 -1.53 -6.22 8.54
C LEU A 146 -0.88 -6.13 9.92
N PHE A 147 0.08 -7.01 10.20
CA PHE A 147 0.55 -7.23 11.58
C PHE A 147 1.98 -6.81 11.83
N VAL A 148 2.80 -6.65 10.78
CA VAL A 148 4.25 -6.46 10.92
C VAL A 148 4.69 -5.10 10.38
N HIS A 149 4.16 -4.67 9.24
CA HIS A 149 4.56 -3.41 8.62
C HIS A 149 4.03 -2.19 9.39
N ARG A 150 4.96 -1.31 9.80
CA ARG A 150 4.64 0.04 10.29
C ARG A 150 4.87 1.06 9.18
N PHE A 151 3.80 1.67 8.68
CA PHE A 151 3.87 2.69 7.64
C PHE A 151 4.07 4.08 8.27
N SER A 152 5.21 4.72 8.00
CA SER A 152 5.57 6.04 8.55
C SER A 152 4.94 7.22 7.82
N HIS A 153 4.61 7.07 6.54
CA HIS A 153 3.72 7.98 5.82
C HIS A 153 2.39 7.26 5.62
N GLY A 154 1.27 7.90 5.95
CA GLY A 154 -0.02 7.22 6.01
C GLY A 154 -0.61 6.85 4.65
N THR A 155 -0.29 7.61 3.58
CA THR A 155 -1.01 7.51 2.30
C THR A 155 -0.15 7.72 1.05
N MET A 156 -0.71 7.36 -0.10
CA MET A 156 -0.19 7.65 -1.45
C MET A 156 -1.29 8.19 -2.39
N PRO A 157 -0.92 8.83 -3.51
CA PRO A 157 -1.89 9.28 -4.51
C PRO A 157 -2.68 8.11 -5.12
N LEU A 158 -4.00 8.22 -5.15
CA LEU A 158 -4.91 7.14 -5.57
C LEU A 158 -4.57 6.59 -6.95
N ARG A 159 -4.21 7.45 -7.91
CA ARG A 159 -3.90 7.02 -9.30
C ARG A 159 -2.75 6.02 -9.40
N ASN A 160 -1.84 6.00 -8.42
CA ASN A 160 -0.70 5.09 -8.44
C ASN A 160 -1.11 3.64 -8.18
N ILE A 161 -2.27 3.40 -7.53
CA ILE A 161 -2.74 2.04 -7.23
C ILE A 161 -2.95 1.23 -8.51
N PHE A 162 -3.46 1.86 -9.56
CA PHE A 162 -3.71 1.19 -10.83
C PHE A 162 -2.42 0.74 -11.49
N LYS A 163 -1.36 1.55 -11.42
CA LYS A 163 -0.05 1.19 -11.98
C LYS A 163 0.55 -0.01 -11.25
N ASN A 164 0.54 0.05 -9.92
CA ASN A 164 1.05 -1.03 -9.08
C ASN A 164 0.24 -2.32 -9.30
N CYS A 165 -1.08 -2.26 -9.15
CA CYS A 165 -1.94 -3.45 -9.27
C CYS A 165 -1.85 -4.05 -10.67
N THR A 166 -1.97 -3.25 -11.74
CA THR A 166 -1.91 -3.79 -13.11
C THR A 166 -0.61 -4.56 -13.37
N TYR A 167 0.52 -4.06 -12.85
CA TYR A 167 1.81 -4.74 -12.98
C TYR A 167 1.82 -6.09 -12.25
N TYR A 168 1.52 -6.12 -10.95
CA TYR A 168 1.57 -7.36 -10.16
C TYR A 168 0.50 -8.37 -10.58
N TRP A 169 -0.71 -7.88 -10.84
CA TRP A 169 -1.86 -8.71 -11.22
C TRP A 169 -1.66 -9.29 -12.61
N GLY A 170 -1.21 -8.48 -13.57
CA GLY A 170 -0.92 -8.94 -14.93
C GLY A 170 0.21 -9.96 -14.96
N PHE A 171 1.29 -9.74 -14.20
CA PHE A 171 2.39 -10.70 -14.11
C PHE A 171 1.95 -12.02 -13.47
N ALA A 172 1.13 -11.95 -12.41
CA ALA A 172 0.54 -13.14 -11.79
C ALA A 172 -0.36 -13.90 -12.76
N ALA A 173 -1.23 -13.21 -13.51
CA ALA A 173 -2.08 -13.80 -14.53
C ALA A 173 -1.25 -14.50 -15.63
N TRP A 174 -0.23 -13.82 -16.14
CA TRP A 174 0.66 -14.37 -17.17
C TRP A 174 1.34 -15.65 -16.71
N MET A 175 1.98 -15.66 -15.53
CA MET A 175 2.60 -16.87 -15.00
C MET A 175 1.57 -17.97 -14.71
N ALA A 176 0.44 -17.62 -14.08
CA ALA A 176 -0.60 -18.57 -13.70
C ALA A 176 -1.23 -19.24 -14.93
N TYR A 177 -1.39 -18.51 -16.04
CA TYR A 177 -1.90 -19.04 -17.29
C TYR A 177 -1.08 -20.24 -17.79
N TYR A 178 0.25 -20.13 -17.81
CA TYR A 178 1.12 -21.20 -18.31
C TYR A 178 1.24 -22.36 -17.31
N ILE A 179 1.40 -22.06 -16.02
CA ILE A 179 1.61 -23.09 -14.99
C ILE A 179 0.35 -23.96 -14.83
N ASN A 180 -0.85 -23.37 -14.91
CA ASN A 180 -2.11 -24.08 -14.70
C ASN A 180 -2.78 -24.55 -16.00
N HIS A 181 -2.16 -24.27 -17.16
CA HIS A 181 -2.70 -24.60 -18.48
C HIS A 181 -3.06 -26.10 -18.55
N PRO A 182 -4.21 -26.47 -19.15
CA PRO A 182 -4.59 -27.88 -19.32
C PRO A 182 -3.59 -28.74 -20.07
N LEU A 183 -2.77 -28.11 -20.92
CA LEU A 183 -1.68 -28.72 -21.69
C LEU A 183 -0.30 -28.52 -21.06
N TYR A 184 -0.24 -28.23 -19.76
CA TYR A 184 1.02 -28.07 -19.05
C TYR A 184 1.90 -29.31 -19.20
N THR A 185 3.17 -29.10 -19.54
CA THR A 185 4.19 -30.14 -19.59
C THR A 185 5.19 -29.94 -18.44
N PRO A 186 5.60 -31.01 -17.75
CA PRO A 186 6.64 -30.93 -16.72
C PRO A 186 7.96 -30.32 -17.24
N PRO A 187 8.80 -29.76 -16.35
CA PRO A 187 10.09 -29.19 -16.73
C PRO A 187 11.03 -30.24 -17.35
N ILE A 188 11.88 -29.80 -18.28
CA ILE A 188 12.83 -30.66 -19.03
C ILE A 188 13.78 -31.43 -18.11
N TYR A 189 14.26 -30.80 -17.04
CA TYR A 189 15.16 -31.42 -16.06
C TYR A 189 14.41 -32.14 -14.91
N GLY A 190 13.09 -32.29 -15.04
CA GLY A 190 12.24 -33.07 -14.15
C GLY A 190 12.31 -32.67 -12.67
N GLU A 191 12.27 -33.67 -11.81
CA GLU A 191 12.18 -33.54 -10.34
C GLU A 191 13.34 -32.77 -9.71
N GLN A 192 14.55 -32.86 -10.26
CA GLN A 192 15.71 -32.16 -9.70
C GLN A 192 15.55 -30.64 -9.81
N GLN A 193 15.06 -30.14 -10.95
CA GLN A 193 14.76 -28.72 -11.13
C GLN A 193 13.66 -28.24 -10.19
N ILE A 194 12.63 -29.07 -9.96
CA ILE A 194 11.52 -28.74 -9.05
C ILE A 194 12.04 -28.62 -7.61
N ARG A 195 12.84 -29.59 -7.14
CA ARG A 195 13.42 -29.57 -5.78
C ARG A 195 14.34 -28.38 -5.57
N LEU A 196 15.22 -28.08 -6.53
CA LEU A 196 16.10 -26.93 -6.45
C LEU A 196 15.32 -25.62 -6.38
N ALA A 197 14.30 -25.46 -7.24
CA ALA A 197 13.44 -24.28 -7.23
C ALA A 197 12.70 -24.12 -5.89
N LEU A 198 12.23 -25.22 -5.30
CA LEU A 198 11.58 -25.20 -3.99
C LEU A 198 12.55 -24.79 -2.88
N ILE A 199 13.78 -25.32 -2.87
CA ILE A 199 14.82 -24.92 -1.89
C ILE A 199 15.08 -23.42 -2.00
N ILE A 200 15.30 -22.90 -3.21
CA ILE A 200 15.55 -21.48 -3.45
C ILE A 200 14.37 -20.63 -2.94
N PHE A 201 13.14 -21.06 -3.21
CA PHE A 201 11.93 -20.39 -2.75
C PHE A 201 11.85 -20.33 -1.22
N LEU A 202 12.10 -21.44 -0.53
CA LEU A 202 12.07 -21.51 0.94
C LEU A 202 13.17 -20.66 1.57
N VAL A 203 14.40 -20.70 1.04
CA VAL A 203 15.51 -19.86 1.50
C VAL A 203 15.15 -18.38 1.35
N LYS A 204 14.59 -17.99 0.20
CA LYS A 204 14.15 -16.60 -0.01
C LYS A 204 13.11 -16.18 1.02
N ILE A 205 12.10 -17.02 1.27
CA ILE A 205 11.08 -16.72 2.29
C ILE A 205 11.71 -16.53 3.66
N PHE A 206 12.58 -17.47 4.06
CA PHE A 206 13.23 -17.43 5.36
C PHE A 206 14.07 -16.15 5.55
N LEU A 207 14.89 -15.80 4.56
CA LEU A 207 15.69 -14.58 4.60
C LEU A 207 14.84 -13.31 4.69
N VAL A 208 13.73 -13.25 3.95
CA VAL A 208 12.79 -12.12 4.04
C VAL A 208 12.17 -12.04 5.43
N VAL A 209 11.75 -13.17 6.03
CA VAL A 209 11.21 -13.17 7.40
C VAL A 209 12.23 -12.65 8.40
N LEU A 210 13.46 -13.17 8.36
CA LEU A 210 14.53 -12.71 9.25
C LEU A 210 14.80 -11.22 9.12
N TRP A 211 14.85 -10.72 7.89
CA TRP A 211 15.04 -9.31 7.64
C TRP A 211 13.87 -8.48 8.16
N THR A 212 12.63 -8.91 7.91
CA THR A 212 11.44 -8.22 8.42
C THR A 212 11.49 -8.16 9.94
N LEU A 213 11.68 -9.30 10.63
CA LEU A 213 11.76 -9.36 12.09
C LEU A 213 12.87 -8.48 12.70
N LYS A 214 13.99 -8.32 11.99
CA LYS A 214 15.09 -7.45 12.45
C LYS A 214 14.76 -5.95 12.33
N ASN A 215 13.89 -5.56 11.41
CA ASN A 215 13.62 -4.17 11.06
C ASN A 215 12.17 -3.72 11.35
N SER A 216 11.38 -4.55 12.05
CA SER A 216 10.02 -4.22 12.52
C SER A 216 10.07 -3.65 13.94
#